data_AF-A0A023UID1-F1
#
_entry.id   AF-A0A023UID1-F1
#
_cell.length_a   1.000
_cell.length_b   1.000
_cell.length_c   1.000
_cell.angle_alpha   90.00
_cell.angle_beta   90.00
_cell.angle_gamma   90.00
#
_symmetry.space_group_name_H-M   'P 1'
#
loop_
_entity.id
_entity.type
_entity.pdbx_description
1 polymer ?
#
loop_
_entity_poly.entity_id
_entity_poly.type
_entity_poly.pdbx_seq_one_letter_code
_entity_poly.pdbx_strand_id
1 'polypeptide(L)'
;WSKLQVFDARHITTARGMFEALCNHIKYGTNKGNIRSAITIFPHRTDGKHDFKVWNFQLIRYAGYRQPDGSFIGDPWNAEFTEVCEKLGWKGKGTEFDVLPLVLSAGGHDPEVFDIPTELILEIPMKHPKYPWFAELGLRWYALPGVSALLFDCGGLEFTAAPFNGWFMGT
;
A
#
# COMPACT_ATOMS: atom_id res chain seq x y z
N TRP A 1 -19.26 6.99 -7.46
CA TRP A 1 -19.46 5.86 -6.53
C TRP A 1 -19.89 4.59 -7.26
N SER A 2 -20.87 4.65 -8.18
CA SER A 2 -21.42 3.47 -8.88
C SER A 2 -20.45 2.73 -9.83
N LYS A 3 -19.29 3.30 -10.14
CA LYS A 3 -18.23 2.68 -10.95
C LYS A 3 -17.07 2.28 -10.05
N LEU A 4 -17.21 1.13 -9.40
CA LEU A 4 -16.19 0.54 -8.52
C LEU A 4 -16.05 -0.94 -8.90
N GLN A 5 -14.83 -1.36 -9.25
CA GLN A 5 -14.57 -2.78 -9.42
C GLN A 5 -14.46 -3.45 -8.05
N VAL A 6 -15.22 -4.51 -7.81
CA VAL A 6 -15.14 -5.30 -6.58
C VAL A 6 -14.44 -6.62 -6.90
N PHE A 7 -13.36 -6.91 -6.19
CA PHE A 7 -12.70 -8.21 -6.21
C PHE A 7 -13.08 -8.98 -4.96
N ASP A 8 -13.77 -10.10 -5.14
CA ASP A 8 -14.12 -11.00 -4.04
C ASP A 8 -12.93 -11.90 -3.70
N ALA A 9 -12.27 -11.61 -2.58
CA ALA A 9 -11.15 -12.35 -2.03
C ALA A 9 -11.52 -13.08 -0.72
N ARG A 10 -12.82 -13.25 -0.44
CA ARG A 10 -13.30 -13.91 0.80
C ARG A 10 -12.98 -15.40 0.88
N HIS A 11 -12.49 -15.99 -0.20
CA HIS A 11 -12.04 -17.38 -0.27
C HIS A 11 -10.55 -17.54 0.07
N ILE A 12 -9.81 -16.44 0.23
CA ILE A 12 -8.37 -16.46 0.50
C ILE A 12 -8.10 -16.78 1.97
N THR A 13 -7.13 -17.67 2.21
CA THR A 13 -6.82 -18.19 3.54
C THR A 13 -5.38 -17.92 4.00
N THR A 14 -4.50 -17.42 3.13
CA THR A 14 -3.06 -17.25 3.41
C THR A 14 -2.58 -15.84 3.09
N ALA A 15 -1.51 -15.39 3.76
CA ALA A 15 -0.92 -14.08 3.51
C ALA A 15 -0.35 -13.99 2.09
N ARG A 16 0.23 -15.09 1.57
CA ARG A 16 0.65 -15.19 0.17
C ARG A 16 -0.51 -15.00 -0.82
N GLY A 17 -1.67 -15.62 -0.54
CA GLY A 17 -2.87 -15.41 -1.34
C GLY A 17 -3.34 -13.96 -1.29
N MET A 18 -3.27 -13.32 -0.11
CA MET A 18 -3.54 -11.88 0.00
C MET A 18 -2.61 -11.06 -0.89
N PHE A 19 -1.30 -11.31 -0.82
CA PHE A 19 -0.30 -10.63 -1.64
C PHE A 19 -0.60 -10.74 -3.14
N GLU A 20 -0.96 -11.92 -3.63
CA GLU A 20 -1.29 -12.14 -5.05
C GLU A 20 -2.56 -11.38 -5.45
N ALA A 21 -3.59 -11.39 -4.60
CA ALA A 21 -4.80 -10.61 -4.82
C ALA A 21 -4.53 -9.09 -4.84
N LEU A 22 -3.62 -8.60 -3.98
CA LEU A 22 -3.21 -7.20 -3.95
C LEU A 22 -2.35 -6.81 -5.15
N CYS A 23 -1.47 -7.69 -5.62
CA CYS A 23 -0.75 -7.47 -6.88
C CYS A 23 -1.71 -7.33 -8.07
N ASN A 24 -2.72 -8.20 -8.15
CA ASN A 24 -3.77 -8.11 -9.16
C ASN A 24 -4.59 -6.82 -9.03
N HIS A 25 -4.92 -6.41 -7.81
CA HIS A 25 -5.58 -5.14 -7.53
C HIS A 25 -4.75 -3.96 -8.02
N ILE A 26 -3.47 -3.88 -7.66
CA ILE A 26 -2.57 -2.78 -8.05
C ILE A 26 -2.43 -2.73 -9.57
N LYS A 27 -2.22 -3.88 -10.22
CA LYS A 27 -2.14 -3.98 -11.69
C LYS A 27 -3.42 -3.49 -12.36
N TYR A 28 -4.57 -3.93 -11.86
CA TYR A 28 -5.88 -3.51 -12.39
C TYR A 28 -6.13 -2.02 -12.15
N GLY A 29 -5.91 -1.53 -10.94
CA GLY A 29 -6.16 -0.15 -10.53
C GLY A 29 -5.25 0.82 -11.27
N THR A 30 -3.98 0.47 -11.45
CA THR A 30 -2.99 1.31 -12.14
C THR A 30 -3.26 1.41 -13.63
N ASN A 31 -3.62 0.30 -14.30
CA ASN A 31 -4.04 0.27 -15.70
C ASN A 31 -3.17 1.15 -16.65
N LYS A 32 -1.84 1.03 -16.53
CA LYS A 32 -0.88 1.81 -17.32
C LYS A 32 -1.08 3.34 -17.26
N GLY A 33 -1.58 3.84 -16.13
CA GLY A 33 -1.83 5.26 -15.88
C GLY A 33 -3.28 5.71 -16.07
N ASN A 34 -4.14 4.90 -16.71
CA ASN A 34 -5.58 5.19 -16.79
C ASN A 34 -6.30 4.61 -15.57
N ILE A 35 -6.10 5.26 -14.41
CA ILE A 35 -6.47 4.75 -13.09
C ILE A 35 -7.94 4.31 -13.02
N ARG A 36 -8.18 3.12 -12.47
CA ARG A 36 -9.52 2.55 -12.23
C ARG A 36 -9.74 2.37 -10.74
N SER A 37 -10.91 2.75 -10.25
CA SER A 37 -11.30 2.49 -8.86
C SER A 37 -11.59 1.00 -8.65
N ALA A 38 -10.99 0.41 -7.62
CA ALA A 38 -11.25 -0.95 -7.21
C ALA A 38 -11.25 -1.10 -5.68
N ILE A 39 -11.86 -2.18 -5.19
CA ILE A 39 -11.78 -2.67 -3.82
C ILE A 39 -11.55 -4.18 -3.85
N THR A 40 -10.65 -4.69 -3.00
CA THR A 40 -10.47 -6.13 -2.78
C THR A 40 -10.92 -6.47 -1.38
N ILE A 41 -11.89 -7.38 -1.24
CA ILE A 41 -12.53 -7.69 0.04
C ILE A 41 -12.08 -9.08 0.49
N PHE A 42 -11.29 -9.15 1.57
CA PHE A 42 -10.84 -10.39 2.20
C PHE A 42 -11.91 -10.96 3.15
N PRO A 43 -11.72 -12.13 3.79
CA PRO A 43 -12.71 -12.68 4.72
C PRO A 43 -13.11 -11.69 5.82
N HIS A 44 -14.38 -11.76 6.23
CA HIS A 44 -14.90 -10.98 7.35
C HIS A 44 -14.40 -11.54 8.68
N ARG A 45 -14.39 -10.68 9.70
CA ARG A 45 -14.09 -11.06 11.08
C ARG A 45 -15.09 -12.10 11.59
N THR A 46 -14.57 -13.06 12.35
CA THR A 46 -15.37 -14.11 13.01
C THR A 46 -15.41 -13.90 14.52
N ASP A 47 -14.31 -14.15 15.21
CA ASP A 47 -14.19 -14.11 16.68
C ASP A 47 -13.21 -13.03 17.18
N GLY A 48 -12.74 -12.17 16.28
CA GLY A 48 -11.74 -11.13 16.54
C GLY A 48 -10.31 -11.64 16.73
N LYS A 49 -10.09 -12.95 16.68
CA LYS A 49 -8.76 -13.57 16.76
C LYS A 49 -8.22 -13.95 15.38
N HIS A 50 -9.11 -14.22 14.43
CA HIS A 50 -8.76 -14.70 13.08
C HIS A 50 -8.89 -13.63 12.00
N ASP A 51 -8.59 -12.37 12.35
CA ASP A 51 -8.69 -11.25 11.41
C ASP A 51 -7.70 -11.36 10.25
N PHE A 52 -8.12 -10.87 9.09
CA PHE A 52 -7.23 -10.55 7.97
C PHE A 52 -6.83 -9.08 8.07
N LYS A 53 -5.54 -8.78 7.88
CA LYS A 53 -5.01 -7.42 8.03
C LYS A 53 -3.98 -7.10 6.96
N VAL A 54 -4.11 -5.91 6.37
CA VAL A 54 -3.02 -5.22 5.68
C VAL A 54 -2.51 -4.17 6.67
N TRP A 55 -1.29 -4.32 7.15
CA TRP A 55 -0.78 -3.45 8.21
C TRP A 55 -0.39 -2.07 7.68
N ASN A 56 -0.05 -1.98 6.40
CA ASN A 56 0.22 -0.74 5.72
C ASN A 56 -1.02 0.17 5.73
N PHE A 57 -0.81 1.48 5.94
CA PHE A 57 -1.89 2.46 5.81
C PHE A 57 -2.41 2.59 4.37
N GLN A 58 -1.48 2.54 3.41
CA GLN A 58 -1.75 2.48 1.98
C GLN A 58 -0.93 1.37 1.32
N LEU A 59 -1.43 0.81 0.21
CA LEU A 59 -0.79 -0.24 -0.56
C LEU A 59 0.59 0.16 -1.10
N ILE A 60 0.78 1.45 -1.44
CA ILE A 60 2.04 1.98 -1.92
C ILE A 60 2.37 3.22 -1.09
N ARG A 61 3.51 3.20 -0.40
CA ARG A 61 4.08 4.30 0.38
C ARG A 61 5.59 4.23 0.31
N TYR A 62 6.23 5.39 0.46
CA TYR A 62 7.68 5.43 0.64
C TYR A 62 8.07 5.24 2.10
N ALA A 63 9.20 4.59 2.34
CA ALA A 63 9.77 4.40 3.66
C ALA A 63 10.28 5.74 4.24
N GLY A 64 10.46 5.76 5.55
CA GLY A 64 11.06 6.87 6.29
C GLY A 64 12.11 6.35 7.25
N TYR A 65 13.34 6.84 7.15
CA TYR A 65 14.47 6.40 7.97
C TYR A 65 14.92 7.52 8.89
N ARG A 66 14.66 7.37 10.19
CA ARG A 66 15.15 8.31 11.20
C ARG A 66 16.68 8.22 11.33
N GLN A 67 17.35 9.35 11.24
CA GLN A 67 18.79 9.46 11.36
C GLN A 67 19.21 9.71 12.82
N PRO A 68 20.47 9.40 13.20
CA PRO A 68 20.97 9.64 14.56
C PRO A 68 20.92 11.10 15.01
N ASP A 69 20.99 12.05 14.08
CA ASP A 69 20.92 13.49 14.33
C ASP A 69 19.48 14.04 14.45
N GLY A 70 18.47 13.18 14.32
CA GLY A 70 17.06 13.53 14.37
C GLY A 70 16.45 13.93 13.03
N SER A 71 17.24 14.00 11.96
CA SER A 71 16.73 14.18 10.59
C SER A 71 16.09 12.89 10.05
N PHE A 72 15.48 12.98 8.86
CA PHE A 72 14.86 11.84 8.18
C PHE A 72 15.33 11.75 6.74
N ILE A 73 15.48 10.52 6.25
CA ILE A 73 15.55 10.20 4.83
C ILE A 73 14.22 9.59 4.41
N GLY A 74 13.60 10.06 3.32
CA GLY A 74 12.31 9.56 2.85
C GLY A 74 11.11 10.22 3.52
N ASP A 75 10.00 9.49 3.71
CA ASP A 75 8.74 10.00 4.23
C ASP A 75 8.66 9.88 5.77
N PRO A 76 8.77 10.97 6.55
CA PRO A 76 8.75 10.92 8.01
C PRO A 76 7.47 10.33 8.59
N TRP A 77 6.34 10.41 7.86
CA TRP A 77 5.06 9.83 8.29
C TRP A 77 5.15 8.32 8.47
N ASN A 78 5.94 7.66 7.63
CA ASN A 78 6.05 6.20 7.64
C ASN A 78 7.22 5.70 8.49
N ALA A 79 7.92 6.57 9.24
CA ALA A 79 9.14 6.17 9.96
C ALA A 79 8.91 5.02 10.95
N GLU A 80 7.87 5.12 11.78
CA GLU A 80 7.52 4.06 12.74
C GLU A 80 7.20 2.74 12.04
N PHE A 81 6.42 2.79 10.96
CA PHE A 81 6.07 1.59 10.20
C PHE A 81 7.27 1.02 9.42
N THR A 82 8.20 1.87 8.99
CA THR A 82 9.46 1.46 8.38
C THR A 82 10.30 0.65 9.36
N GLU A 83 10.43 1.12 10.61
CA GLU A 83 11.11 0.39 11.69
C GLU A 83 10.44 -0.97 11.98
N VAL A 84 9.11 -1.05 11.90
CA VAL A 84 8.37 -2.33 12.01
C VAL A 84 8.75 -3.27 10.86
N CYS A 85 8.79 -2.78 9.61
CA CYS A 85 9.21 -3.59 8.46
C CYS A 85 10.63 -4.12 8.64
N GLU A 86 11.57 -3.27 9.10
CA GLU A 86 12.96 -3.66 9.36
C GLU A 86 13.08 -4.72 10.45
N LYS A 87 12.30 -4.59 11.54
CA LYS A 87 12.23 -5.60 12.62
C LYS A 87 11.68 -6.94 12.14
N LEU A 88 10.78 -6.92 11.14
CA LEU A 88 10.25 -8.12 10.48
C LEU A 88 11.21 -8.67 9.40
N GLY A 89 12.41 -8.11 9.26
CA GLY A 89 13.48 -8.60 8.39
C GLY A 89 13.55 -7.93 7.03
N TRP A 90 12.70 -6.94 6.74
CA TRP A 90 12.83 -6.15 5.52
C TRP A 90 14.12 -5.32 5.53
N LYS A 91 14.71 -5.14 4.34
CA LYS A 91 15.93 -4.34 4.17
C LYS A 91 15.70 -3.32 3.06
N GLY A 92 15.36 -2.11 3.47
CA GLY A 92 15.29 -0.96 2.58
C GLY A 92 16.65 -0.60 1.99
N LYS A 93 16.66 0.24 0.94
CA LYS A 93 17.90 0.73 0.31
C LYS A 93 18.44 1.98 1.02
N GLY A 94 17.67 2.57 1.93
CA GLY A 94 18.00 3.81 2.63
C GLY A 94 17.87 5.04 1.73
N THR A 95 16.96 5.05 0.75
CA THR A 95 16.75 6.18 -0.17
C THR A 95 15.48 6.96 0.12
N GLU A 96 15.37 8.16 -0.45
CA GLU A 96 14.20 9.04 -0.28
C GLU A 96 12.88 8.45 -0.80
N PHE A 97 12.95 7.48 -1.72
CA PHE A 97 11.77 6.93 -2.42
C PHE A 97 11.76 5.40 -2.43
N ASP A 98 12.24 4.78 -1.35
CA ASP A 98 12.12 3.33 -1.18
C ASP A 98 10.65 2.96 -0.96
N VAL A 99 10.07 2.13 -1.84
CA VAL A 99 8.71 1.64 -1.64
C VAL A 99 8.70 0.58 -0.54
N LEU A 100 7.82 0.76 0.44
CA LEU A 100 7.62 -0.17 1.55
C LEU A 100 7.08 -1.52 1.06
N PRO A 101 7.41 -2.63 1.75
CA PRO A 101 6.81 -3.92 1.46
C PRO A 101 5.37 -3.95 1.97
N LEU A 102 4.59 -4.92 1.51
CA LEU A 102 3.30 -5.24 2.13
C LEU A 102 3.52 -6.15 3.33
N VAL A 103 2.97 -5.76 4.49
CA VAL A 103 2.97 -6.56 5.71
C VAL A 103 1.55 -7.09 5.94
N LEU A 104 1.38 -8.41 5.83
CA LEU A 104 0.08 -9.05 5.69
C LEU A 104 -0.12 -10.15 6.75
N SER A 105 -1.26 -10.11 7.45
CA SER A 105 -1.70 -11.20 8.34
C SER A 105 -2.97 -11.83 7.77
N ALA A 106 -2.98 -13.15 7.66
CA ALA A 106 -4.15 -13.92 7.26
C ALA A 106 -4.65 -14.77 8.43
N GLY A 107 -5.95 -14.77 8.70
CA GLY A 107 -6.55 -15.65 9.70
C GLY A 107 -6.00 -15.49 11.12
N GLY A 108 -5.51 -14.31 11.50
CA GLY A 108 -4.91 -14.08 12.82
C GLY A 108 -3.47 -14.55 13.00
N HIS A 109 -2.85 -15.11 11.96
CA HIS A 109 -1.44 -15.50 12.00
C HIS A 109 -0.50 -14.30 12.02
N ASP A 110 0.74 -14.56 12.46
CA ASP A 110 1.82 -13.57 12.45
C ASP A 110 2.00 -12.96 11.04
N PRO A 111 2.40 -11.68 10.96
CA PRO A 111 2.53 -11.00 9.68
C PRO A 111 3.68 -11.56 8.83
N GLU A 112 3.44 -11.67 7.53
CA GLU A 112 4.44 -11.97 6.52
C GLU A 112 4.75 -10.71 5.69
N VAL A 113 6.00 -10.57 5.24
CA VAL A 113 6.50 -9.40 4.50
C VAL A 113 6.68 -9.76 3.02
N PHE A 114 6.11 -8.95 2.12
CA PHE A 114 6.19 -9.16 0.68
C PHE A 114 6.58 -7.88 -0.07
N ASP A 115 7.66 -7.92 -0.83
CA ASP A 115 8.00 -6.83 -1.75
C ASP A 115 7.05 -6.82 -2.95
N ILE A 116 6.53 -5.63 -3.28
CA ILE A 116 5.71 -5.44 -4.47
C ILE A 116 6.62 -5.45 -5.71
N PRO A 117 6.31 -6.23 -6.76
CA PRO A 117 7.08 -6.21 -8.00
C PRO A 117 7.16 -4.79 -8.58
N THR A 118 8.36 -4.33 -8.91
CA THR A 118 8.61 -2.93 -9.28
C THR A 118 7.86 -2.52 -10.54
N GLU A 119 7.58 -3.46 -11.44
CA GLU A 119 6.78 -3.24 -12.65
C GLU A 119 5.30 -2.95 -12.38
N LEU A 120 4.80 -3.22 -11.17
CA LEU A 120 3.43 -2.87 -10.75
C LEU A 120 3.34 -1.46 -10.18
N ILE A 121 4.48 -0.85 -9.84
CA ILE A 121 4.55 0.47 -9.22
C ILE A 121 4.77 1.50 -10.33
N LEU A 122 3.72 2.26 -10.63
CA LEU A 122 3.85 3.42 -11.52
C LEU A 122 4.22 4.66 -10.71
N GLU A 123 5.44 5.15 -10.87
CA GLU A 123 5.89 6.43 -10.31
C GLU A 123 5.94 7.53 -11.38
N ILE A 124 5.59 8.76 -10.98
CA ILE A 124 5.61 9.94 -11.83
C ILE A 124 6.73 10.87 -11.34
N PRO A 125 7.81 11.06 -12.12
CA PRO A 125 8.81 12.07 -11.81
C PRO A 125 8.22 13.47 -12.01
N MET A 126 8.42 14.35 -11.03
CA MET A 126 7.85 15.69 -11.07
C MET A 126 8.75 16.64 -11.85
N LYS A 127 8.14 17.42 -12.75
CA LYS A 127 8.80 18.44 -13.55
C LYS A 127 7.91 19.66 -13.61
N HIS A 128 8.51 20.85 -13.68
CA HIS A 128 7.76 22.08 -13.84
C HIS A 128 7.79 22.55 -15.31
N PRO A 129 6.64 22.91 -15.91
CA PRO A 129 6.56 23.23 -17.35
C PRO A 129 7.37 24.45 -17.77
N LYS A 130 7.67 25.36 -16.84
CA LYS A 130 8.44 26.60 -17.08
C LYS A 130 9.81 26.63 -16.42
N TYR A 131 10.08 25.70 -15.50
CA TYR A 131 11.26 25.77 -14.63
C TYR A 131 12.04 24.46 -14.72
N PRO A 132 13.00 24.34 -15.67
CA PRO A 132 13.74 23.10 -15.89
C PRO A 132 14.48 22.60 -14.64
N TRP A 133 15.01 23.51 -13.81
CA TRP A 133 15.70 23.20 -12.56
C TRP A 133 14.84 22.39 -11.57
N PHE A 134 13.51 22.43 -11.69
CA PHE A 134 12.63 21.68 -10.80
C PHE A 134 12.83 20.16 -10.93
N ALA A 135 13.19 19.68 -12.12
CA ALA A 135 13.49 18.26 -12.33
C ALA A 135 14.76 17.81 -11.58
N GLU A 136 15.66 18.74 -11.26
CA GLU A 136 16.91 18.47 -10.54
C GLU A 136 16.65 18.17 -9.05
N LEU A 137 15.47 18.50 -8.52
CA LEU A 137 15.05 18.13 -7.16
C LEU A 137 14.79 16.62 -7.02
N GLY A 138 14.70 15.85 -8.12
CA GLY A 138 14.54 14.40 -8.08
C GLY A 138 13.20 13.88 -7.53
N LEU A 139 12.24 14.78 -7.30
CA LEU A 139 10.93 14.48 -6.71
C LEU A 139 10.12 13.51 -7.59
N ARG A 140 9.44 12.56 -6.95
CA ARG A 140 8.54 11.61 -7.60
C ARG A 140 7.41 11.19 -6.68
N TRP A 141 6.31 10.71 -7.25
CA TRP A 141 5.19 10.16 -6.49
C TRP A 141 4.56 8.97 -7.20
N TYR A 142 4.08 7.98 -6.45
CA TYR A 142 3.36 6.85 -7.01
C TYR A 142 1.96 7.28 -7.51
N ALA A 143 1.48 6.66 -8.58
CA ALA A 143 0.25 7.07 -9.25
C ALA A 143 -1.03 6.56 -8.59
N LEU A 144 -0.95 5.45 -7.82
CA LEU A 144 -2.11 4.73 -7.30
C LEU A 144 -2.31 4.99 -5.78
N PRO A 145 -3.27 5.84 -5.36
CA PRO A 145 -3.64 5.98 -3.96
C PRO A 145 -4.56 4.82 -3.53
N GLY A 146 -3.97 3.76 -2.96
CA GLY A 146 -4.72 2.62 -2.42
C GLY A 146 -4.74 2.63 -0.90
N VAL A 147 -5.86 2.96 -0.25
CA VAL A 147 -6.02 2.90 1.20
C VAL A 147 -6.23 1.45 1.64
N SER A 148 -5.56 1.01 2.70
CA SER A 148 -5.58 -0.39 3.13
C SER A 148 -5.85 -0.65 4.61
N ALA A 149 -5.81 0.39 5.46
CA ALA A 149 -5.98 0.25 6.92
C ALA A 149 -7.35 0.69 7.45
N LEU A 150 -8.41 0.60 6.63
CA LEU A 150 -9.79 0.88 7.07
C LEU A 150 -10.61 -0.40 7.19
N LEU A 151 -11.54 -0.41 8.15
CA LEU A 151 -12.55 -1.45 8.31
C LEU A 151 -13.76 -1.13 7.43
N PHE A 152 -14.21 -2.10 6.65
CA PHE A 152 -15.44 -2.01 5.88
C PHE A 152 -16.57 -2.74 6.61
N ASP A 153 -17.56 -2.00 7.07
CA ASP A 153 -18.78 -2.54 7.69
C ASP A 153 -19.88 -2.68 6.64
N CYS A 154 -20.49 -3.86 6.56
CA CYS A 154 -21.66 -4.08 5.71
C CYS A 154 -22.64 -5.08 6.35
N GLY A 155 -23.81 -4.58 6.75
CA GLY A 155 -24.91 -5.44 7.21
C GLY A 155 -24.60 -6.21 8.50
N GLY A 156 -23.78 -5.63 9.38
CA GLY A 156 -23.33 -6.28 10.62
C GLY A 156 -22.13 -7.22 10.45
N LEU A 157 -21.58 -7.33 9.24
CA LEU A 157 -20.31 -8.00 8.99
C LEU A 157 -19.18 -6.98 8.94
N GLU A 158 -18.07 -7.29 9.60
CA GLU A 158 -16.87 -6.46 9.63
C GLU A 158 -15.77 -7.06 8.74
N PHE A 159 -15.33 -6.33 7.73
CA PHE A 159 -14.21 -6.71 6.86
C PHE A 159 -12.97 -5.90 7.24
N THR A 160 -12.05 -6.53 7.97
CA THR A 160 -10.87 -5.88 8.56
C THR A 160 -9.73 -5.65 7.57
N ALA A 161 -9.79 -6.29 6.40
CA ALA A 161 -8.93 -6.03 5.26
C ALA A 161 -9.80 -5.86 4.01
N ALA A 162 -10.02 -4.61 3.60
CA ALA A 162 -10.78 -4.27 2.41
C ALA A 162 -10.12 -3.13 1.62
N PRO A 163 -8.85 -3.29 1.18
CA PRO A 163 -8.13 -2.22 0.51
C PRO A 163 -8.82 -1.76 -0.77
N PHE A 164 -8.85 -0.45 -0.97
CA PHE A 164 -9.49 0.20 -2.10
C PHE A 164 -8.68 1.36 -2.63
N ASN A 165 -8.84 1.66 -3.92
CA ASN A 165 -8.15 2.77 -4.56
C ASN A 165 -9.09 3.68 -5.36
N GLY A 166 -8.64 4.91 -5.53
CA GLY A 166 -9.14 5.86 -6.51
C GLY A 166 -7.97 6.43 -7.32
N TRP A 167 -8.05 7.71 -7.66
CA TRP A 167 -6.96 8.52 -8.21
C TRP A 167 -6.74 9.75 -7.34
N PHE A 168 -5.54 10.32 -7.40
CA PHE A 168 -5.20 11.52 -6.63
C PHE A 168 -5.95 12.76 -7.13
N MET A 169 -6.21 13.69 -6.21
CA MET A 169 -6.49 15.10 -6.50
C MET A 169 -5.24 15.89 -6.12
N GLY A 170 -4.65 16.64 -7.05
CA GLY A 170 -3.30 17.21 -6.88
C GLY A 170 -3.22 18.57 -6.18
N THR A 171 -4.05 18.83 -5.17
CA THR A 171 -4.19 20.14 -4.47
C THR A 171 -2.89 20.81 -4.06
#